data_AF-A0A2W6D832-F1
#
_entry.id   AF-A0A2W6D832-F1
#
_cell.length_a   1.000
_cell.length_b   1.000
_cell.length_c   1.000
_cell.angle_alpha   90.00
_cell.angle_beta   90.00
_cell.angle_gamma   90.00
#
_symmetry.space_group_name_H-M   'P 1'
#
loop_
_entity.id
_entity.type
_entity.pdbx_description
1 polymer ?
#
loop_
_entity_poly.entity_id
_entity_poly.type
_entity_poly.pdbx_seq_one_letter_code
_entity_poly.pdbx_strand_id
1 'polypeptide(L)'
;MITELVANWPEPGEIVYLERRGDSYTIRRVGADGAMPLPTPDEALPDAWIYYGGWPARDKHEQSVFFDDLFAEMEAAAGGHDRCRWSADDPWPHAH
;
A
#
# COMPACT_ATOMS: atom_id res chain seq x y z
N MET A 1 -5.46 -12.91 1.67
CA MET A 1 -4.79 -11.63 1.93
C MET A 1 -5.75 -10.44 1.88
N ILE A 2 -6.37 -10.13 0.73
CA ILE A 2 -7.31 -8.99 0.59
C ILE A 2 -8.43 -9.01 1.63
N THR A 3 -9.08 -10.15 1.85
CA THR A 3 -10.16 -10.29 2.84
C THR A 3 -9.72 -9.95 4.27
N GLU A 4 -8.48 -10.27 4.62
CA GLU A 4 -7.92 -9.98 5.95
C GLU A 4 -7.56 -8.50 6.10
N LEU A 5 -7.05 -7.88 5.04
CA LEU A 5 -6.80 -6.44 4.98
C LEU A 5 -8.08 -5.61 5.04
N VAL A 6 -9.12 -6.04 4.33
CA VAL A 6 -10.47 -5.43 4.39
C VAL A 6 -11.05 -5.56 5.81
N ALA A 7 -10.87 -6.72 6.45
CA ALA A 7 -11.31 -6.95 7.83
C ALA A 7 -10.55 -6.08 8.85
N ASN A 8 -9.28 -5.74 8.58
CA ASN A 8 -8.41 -4.96 9.44
C ASN A 8 -8.13 -3.54 8.93
N TRP A 9 -9.10 -2.94 8.25
CA TRP A 9 -9.01 -1.57 7.72
C TRP A 9 -8.52 -0.58 8.79
N PRO A 10 -7.61 0.36 8.43
CA PRO A 10 -7.16 1.39 9.36
C PRO A 10 -8.28 2.35 9.74
N GLU A 11 -8.31 2.76 11.01
CA GLU A 11 -9.17 3.85 11.47
C GLU A 11 -8.72 5.19 10.85
N PRO A 12 -9.60 6.20 10.78
CA PRO A 12 -9.22 7.52 10.31
C PRO A 12 -8.03 8.09 11.10
N GLY A 13 -6.95 8.41 10.39
CA GLY A 13 -5.70 8.89 10.99
C GLY A 13 -4.68 7.80 11.32
N GLU A 14 -5.04 6.51 11.21
CA GLU A 14 -4.07 5.42 11.23
C GLU A 14 -3.41 5.27 9.85
N ILE A 15 -2.13 4.92 9.86
CA ILE A 15 -1.34 4.65 8.66
C ILE A 15 -0.90 3.19 8.69
N VAL A 16 -1.04 2.52 7.56
CA VAL A 16 -0.55 1.17 7.33
C VAL A 16 0.61 1.24 6.35
N TYR A 17 1.68 0.54 6.70
CA TYR A 17 2.81 0.26 5.84
C TYR A 17 2.67 -1.16 5.28
N LEU A 18 2.83 -1.29 3.97
CA LEU A 18 2.83 -2.56 3.26
C LEU A 18 4.12 -2.66 2.44
N GLU A 19 4.87 -3.74 2.62
CA GLU A 19 6.07 -4.04 1.82
C GLU A 19 5.96 -5.40 1.14
N ARG A 20 6.63 -5.52 -0.01
CA ARG A 20 6.80 -6.74 -0.78
C ARG A 20 8.27 -7.11 -0.87
N ARG A 21 8.58 -8.40 -0.67
CA ARG A 21 9.91 -9.00 -0.83
C ARG A 21 9.76 -10.38 -1.47
N GLY A 22 10.20 -10.52 -2.72
CA GLY A 22 9.82 -11.65 -3.57
C GLY A 22 8.30 -11.80 -3.60
N ASP A 23 7.81 -13.01 -3.38
CA ASP A 23 6.36 -13.29 -3.35
C ASP A 23 5.70 -13.05 -1.98
N SER A 24 6.43 -12.47 -1.03
CA SER A 24 5.97 -12.27 0.34
C SER A 24 5.59 -10.82 0.61
N TYR A 25 4.52 -10.64 1.37
CA TYR A 25 4.03 -9.35 1.80
C TYR A 25 4.04 -9.23 3.32
N THR A 26 4.47 -8.07 3.83
CA THR A 26 4.48 -7.74 5.26
C THR A 26 3.68 -6.47 5.51
N ILE A 27 2.77 -6.52 6.48
CA ILE A 27 1.91 -5.40 6.88
C ILE A 27 2.34 -4.93 8.27
N ARG A 28 2.49 -3.61 8.45
CA ARG A 28 2.79 -2.98 9.74
C ARG A 28 1.88 -1.78 9.95
N ARG A 29 1.21 -1.67 11.10
CA ARG A 29 0.56 -0.42 11.49
C ARG A 29 1.62 0.54 12.00
N VAL A 30 1.68 1.72 11.40
CA VAL A 30 2.52 2.81 11.91
C VAL A 30 1.78 3.37 13.12
N GLY A 31 2.43 3.31 14.28
CA GLY A 31 1.84 3.76 15.54
C GLY A 31 1.51 5.26 15.53
N ALA A 32 0.72 5.70 16.51
CA ALA A 32 0.37 7.11 16.71
C ALA A 32 1.59 8.01 17.04
N ASP A 33 2.75 7.42 17.28
CA ASP A 33 4.04 8.11 17.44
C ASP A 33 4.62 8.59 16.09
N GLY A 34 4.02 8.20 14.96
CA GLY A 34 4.42 8.63 13.61
C GLY A 34 5.76 8.07 13.16
N ALA A 35 6.29 7.04 13.85
CA ALA A 35 7.56 6.42 13.51
C ALA A 35 7.41 5.58 12.23
N MET A 36 7.69 6.21 11.08
CA MET A 36 7.68 5.55 9.80
C MET A 36 8.83 4.53 9.74
N PRO A 37 8.58 3.24 9.43
CA PRO A 37 9.65 2.27 9.24
C PRO A 37 10.50 2.69 8.04
N LEU A 38 11.62 3.36 8.32
CA LEU A 38 12.64 3.66 7.33
C LEU A 38 13.64 2.52 7.32
N PRO A 39 13.99 1.97 6.14
CA PRO A 39 15.04 0.96 6.05
C PRO A 39 16.36 1.56 6.54
N THR A 40 17.06 0.82 7.39
CA THR A 40 18.41 1.18 7.81
C THR A 40 19.40 0.99 6.66
N PRO A 41 20.55 1.70 6.62
CA PRO A 41 21.50 1.61 5.51
C PRO A 41 22.00 0.19 5.20
N ASP A 42 21.98 -0.69 6.21
CA ASP A 42 22.44 -2.07 6.13
C ASP A 42 21.30 -3.06 5.76
N GLU A 43 20.05 -2.61 5.74
CA GLU A 43 18.91 -3.42 5.32
C GLU A 43 18.74 -3.39 3.81
N ALA A 44 18.57 -4.58 3.22
CA ALA A 44 18.09 -4.67 1.85
C ALA A 44 16.73 -3.96 1.75
N LEU A 45 16.60 -3.02 0.81
CA LEU A 45 15.33 -2.39 0.50
C LEU A 45 14.32 -3.44 0.03
N PRO A 46 13.03 -3.30 0.37
CA PRO A 46 11.99 -4.15 -0.21
C PRO A 46 11.86 -3.85 -1.71
N ASP A 47 11.30 -4.81 -2.46
CA ASP A 47 11.11 -4.67 -3.91
C ASP A 47 10.11 -3.55 -4.22
N ALA A 48 9.06 -3.45 -3.40
CA ALA A 48 8.08 -2.38 -3.41
C ALA A 48 7.56 -2.13 -1.99
N TRP A 49 7.17 -0.89 -1.70
CA TRP A 49 6.51 -0.53 -0.46
C TRP A 49 5.56 0.65 -0.66
N ILE A 50 4.52 0.71 0.15
CA ILE A 50 3.53 1.79 0.11
C ILE A 50 2.98 2.05 1.52
N TYR A 51 2.63 3.31 1.77
CA TYR A 51 1.81 3.69 2.93
C TYR A 51 0.41 4.05 2.45
N TYR A 52 -0.60 3.61 3.18
CA TYR A 52 -1.97 4.06 2.98
C TYR A 52 -2.66 4.34 4.32
N GLY A 53 -3.61 5.26 4.31
CA GLY A 53 -4.34 5.69 5.50
C GLY A 53 -5.81 5.31 5.43
N GLY A 54 -6.45 5.20 6.60
CA GLY A 54 -7.90 5.07 6.69
C GLY A 54 -8.61 6.38 6.38
N TRP A 55 -9.71 6.33 5.61
CA TRP A 55 -10.60 7.47 5.37
C TRP A 55 -12.03 7.22 5.89
N PRO A 56 -12.82 8.27 6.17
CA PRO A 56 -14.05 8.15 6.97
C PRO A 56 -15.28 7.63 6.21
N ALA A 57 -15.38 7.85 4.89
CA ALA A 57 -16.53 7.44 4.08
C ALA A 57 -16.27 6.05 3.49
N ARG A 58 -17.08 5.05 3.84
CA ARG A 58 -16.72 3.64 3.66
C ARG A 58 -17.85 2.82 3.04
N ASP A 59 -17.74 2.48 1.75
CA ASP A 59 -18.37 1.27 1.20
C ASP A 59 -17.36 0.10 1.30
N LYS A 60 -17.84 -1.11 1.60
CA LYS A 60 -17.02 -2.33 1.61
C LYS A 60 -16.62 -2.79 0.21
N HIS A 61 -17.44 -2.52 -0.80
CA HIS A 61 -17.13 -2.85 -2.19
C HIS A 61 -15.96 -2.01 -2.72
N GLU A 62 -15.89 -0.74 -2.32
CA GLU A 62 -14.79 0.17 -2.70
C GLU A 62 -13.44 -0.26 -2.12
N GLN A 63 -13.43 -0.93 -0.96
CA GLN A 63 -12.18 -1.40 -0.34
C GLN A 63 -11.54 -2.57 -1.06
N SER A 64 -12.33 -3.53 -1.55
CA SER A 64 -11.78 -4.66 -2.29
C SER A 64 -11.14 -4.18 -3.60
N VAL A 65 -11.81 -3.27 -4.32
CA VAL A 65 -11.28 -2.66 -5.54
C VAL A 65 -10.01 -1.86 -5.25
N PHE A 66 -10.01 -1.07 -4.17
CA PHE A 66 -8.81 -0.37 -3.72
C PHE A 66 -7.64 -1.32 -3.48
N PHE A 67 -7.84 -2.45 -2.79
CA PHE A 67 -6.75 -3.39 -2.55
C PHE A 67 -6.29 -4.12 -3.80
N ASP A 68 -7.20 -4.48 -4.71
CA ASP A 68 -6.85 -5.04 -6.01
C ASP A 68 -5.93 -4.08 -6.79
N ASP A 69 -6.30 -2.79 -6.85
CA ASP A 69 -5.49 -1.75 -7.49
C ASP A 69 -4.16 -1.52 -6.76
N LEU A 70 -4.17 -1.52 -5.43
CA LEU A 70 -2.97 -1.35 -4.59
C LEU A 70 -1.94 -2.46 -4.85
N PHE A 71 -2.38 -3.72 -4.89
CA PHE A 71 -1.49 -4.86 -5.16
C PHE A 71 -0.98 -4.83 -6.60
N ALA A 72 -1.85 -4.48 -7.56
CA ALA A 72 -1.44 -4.35 -8.95
C ALA A 72 -0.35 -3.26 -9.14
N GLU A 73 -0.40 -2.18 -8.37
CA GLU A 73 0.62 -1.14 -8.36
C GLU A 73 1.92 -1.63 -7.71
N MET A 74 1.84 -2.36 -6.58
CA MET A 74 3.03 -2.91 -5.93
C MET A 74 3.78 -3.92 -6.82
N GLU A 75 3.07 -4.77 -7.56
CA GLU A 75 3.69 -5.70 -8.52
C GLU A 75 4.37 -4.95 -9.68
N ALA A 76 3.79 -3.84 -10.15
CA ALA A 76 4.41 -3.00 -11.17
C ALA A 76 5.69 -2.32 -10.64
N ALA A 77 5.63 -1.76 -9.43
CA ALA A 77 6.75 -1.09 -8.78
C ALA A 77 7.93 -2.04 -8.50
N ALA A 78 7.64 -3.32 -8.23
CA ALA A 78 8.66 -4.36 -8.04
C ALA A 78 9.40 -4.75 -9.35
N GLY A 79 8.88 -4.34 -10.52
CA GLY A 79 9.36 -4.75 -11.85
C GLY A 79 10.62 -4.06 -12.40
N GLY A 80 11.28 -3.16 -11.66
CA GLY A 80 12.54 -2.53 -12.10
C GLY A 80 12.38 -1.11 -12.65
N HIS A 81 13.13 -0.71 -13.70
CA HIS A 81 13.28 0.71 -14.11
C HIS A 81 12.07 1.37 -14.80
N ASP A 82 10.98 0.66 -15.05
CA ASP A 82 9.71 1.20 -15.60
C ASP A 82 8.66 1.33 -14.49
N ARG A 83 8.96 2.18 -13.49
CA ARG A 83 8.31 2.13 -12.16
C ARG A 83 6.89 2.67 -12.09
N CYS A 84 6.47 3.46 -13.06
CA CYS A 84 5.11 4.00 -13.09
C CYS A 84 4.28 3.17 -14.06
N ARG A 85 3.33 2.41 -13.53
CA ARG A 85 2.29 1.76 -14.35
C ARG A 85 1.46 2.80 -15.10
N TRP A 86 1.26 3.96 -14.49
CA TRP A 86 0.42 5.03 -15.01
C TRP A 86 1.24 6.10 -15.70
N SER A 87 0.66 6.66 -16.77
CA SER A 87 1.18 7.89 -17.36
C SER A 87 1.17 8.99 -16.30
N ALA A 88 2.16 9.88 -16.32
CA ALA A 88 2.17 11.05 -15.44
C ALA A 88 0.92 11.94 -15.62
N ASP A 89 0.26 11.81 -16.77
CA ASP A 89 -0.96 12.55 -17.12
C ASP A 89 -2.26 11.85 -16.69
N ASP A 90 -2.19 10.69 -16.02
CA ASP A 90 -3.35 9.89 -15.60
C ASP A 90 -3.59 10.00 -14.08
N PRO A 91 -4.62 10.75 -13.62
CA PRO A 91 -4.79 11.07 -12.21
C PRO A 91 -5.27 9.87 -11.39
N TRP A 92 -4.55 9.60 -10.29
CA TRP A 92 -5.00 8.66 -9.27
C TRP A 92 -5.97 9.32 -8.26
N PRO A 93 -7.01 8.63 -7.75
CA PRO A 93 -7.46 7.28 -8.13
C PRO A 93 -8.38 7.28 -9.36
N HIS A 94 -8.31 6.18 -10.14
CA HIS A 94 -9.01 6.01 -11.42
C HIS A 94 -10.53 5.83 -11.29
N ALA A 95 -11.05 5.73 -10.08
CA ALA A 95 -12.48 5.67 -9.78
C ALA A 95 -12.78 6.42 -8.47
N HIS A 96 -13.85 7.21 -8.51
CA HIS A 96 -14.48 7.90 -7.38
C HIS A 96 -15.86 7.31 -7.12
#